data_AF-A0A7L3C7L7-F1
#
_entry.id   AF-A0A7L3C7L7-F1
#
_cell.length_a   1.000
_cell.length_b   1.000
_cell.length_c   1.000
_cell.angle_alpha   90.00
_cell.angle_beta   90.00
_cell.angle_gamma   90.00
#
_symmetry.space_group_name_H-M   'P 1'
#
loop_
_entity.id
_entity.type
_entity.pdbx_description
1 polymer ?
#
loop_
_entity_poly.entity_id
_entity_poly.type
_entity_poly.pdbx_seq_one_letter_code
_entity_poly.pdbx_strand_id
1 'polypeptide(L)'
;QQRLIDLPFSIRLPSWENSQAYAALRERHSRCDARECLCPGGREQAEAEGPWRLLLCRSCAAEGTHRGCSYLRNSTASWECDSCAGLGTGKRQSTRLPLGWGQGPGEA
;
A
#
# COMPACT_ATOMS: atom_id res chain seq x y z
N GLN A 1 -35.48 -31.52 27.32
CA GLN A 1 -34.61 -30.36 27.57
C GLN A 1 -33.37 -30.50 26.68
N GLN A 2 -33.33 -29.83 25.51
CA GLN A 2 -32.09 -29.75 24.73
C GLN A 2 -31.05 -28.96 25.53
N ARG A 3 -29.78 -29.40 25.55
CA ARG A 3 -28.62 -28.71 24.95
C ARG A 3 -27.44 -29.67 24.85
N LEU A 4 -27.31 -30.29 23.68
CA LEU A 4 -26.04 -30.66 23.06
C LEU A 4 -25.24 -29.36 22.88
N ILE A 5 -24.01 -29.23 23.41
CA ILE A 5 -22.75 -28.98 22.66
C ILE A 5 -21.56 -29.10 23.66
N ASP A 6 -21.00 -30.30 23.82
CA ASP A 6 -19.64 -30.46 24.35
C ASP A 6 -18.71 -30.54 23.14
N LEU A 7 -18.23 -29.39 22.67
CA LEU A 7 -17.13 -29.36 21.70
C LEU A 7 -15.93 -28.74 22.42
N PRO A 8 -14.88 -29.53 22.76
CA PRO A 8 -13.67 -29.02 23.37
C PRO A 8 -12.81 -28.36 22.28
N PHE A 9 -13.36 -27.34 21.64
CA PHE A 9 -12.54 -26.45 20.85
C PHE A 9 -11.77 -25.61 21.86
N SER A 10 -10.45 -25.80 21.92
CA SER A 10 -9.64 -24.64 22.23
C SER A 10 -9.89 -23.66 21.10
N ILE A 11 -10.69 -22.59 21.29
CA ILE A 11 -10.60 -21.46 20.37
C ILE A 11 -9.21 -20.90 20.59
N ARG A 12 -8.23 -21.45 19.88
CA ARG A 12 -7.09 -20.66 19.46
C ARG A 12 -7.69 -19.63 18.53
N LEU A 13 -8.01 -18.48 19.10
CA LEU A 13 -8.40 -17.32 18.32
C LEU A 13 -7.32 -17.14 17.25
N PRO A 14 -7.69 -17.03 15.97
CA PRO A 14 -6.72 -16.92 14.91
C PRO A 14 -5.70 -15.82 15.20
N SER A 15 -4.43 -16.07 14.91
CA SER A 15 -3.33 -15.14 15.25
C SER A 15 -3.45 -13.76 14.60
N TRP A 16 -4.40 -13.54 13.68
CA TRP A 16 -4.70 -12.22 13.12
C TRP A 16 -5.27 -11.23 14.15
N GLU A 17 -5.74 -11.71 15.32
CA GLU A 17 -6.08 -10.86 16.46
C GLU A 17 -4.85 -10.36 17.26
N ASN A 18 -3.63 -10.75 16.87
CA ASN A 18 -2.41 -10.13 17.40
C ASN A 18 -2.15 -8.78 16.69
N SER A 19 -2.78 -7.74 17.22
CA SER A 19 -2.94 -6.39 16.69
C SER A 19 -1.64 -5.61 16.40
N GLN A 20 -0.47 -6.09 16.82
CA GLN A 20 0.82 -5.44 16.49
C GLN A 20 1.28 -5.74 15.06
N ALA A 21 0.95 -6.91 14.49
CA ALA A 21 1.34 -7.27 13.12
C ALA A 21 0.65 -6.40 12.06
N TYR A 22 -0.52 -5.83 12.37
CA TYR A 22 -1.26 -4.93 11.48
C TYR A 22 -0.95 -3.45 11.69
N ALA A 23 -0.26 -3.07 12.77
CA ALA A 23 0.05 -1.67 13.04
C ALA A 23 1.03 -1.08 11.99
N ALA A 24 2.04 -1.86 11.60
CA ALA A 24 2.99 -1.48 10.54
C ALA A 24 2.34 -1.33 9.16
N LEU A 25 1.17 -1.94 8.93
CA LEU A 25 0.39 -1.79 7.69
C LEU A 25 -0.42 -0.48 7.64
N ARG A 26 -0.46 0.28 8.74
CA ARG A 26 -1.27 1.51 8.86
C ARG A 26 -0.45 2.78 8.93
N GLU A 27 0.88 2.69 9.04
CA GLU A 27 1.72 3.88 8.99
C GLU A 27 1.75 4.42 7.56
N ARG A 28 0.95 5.47 7.36
CA ARG A 28 0.89 6.20 6.11
C ARG A 28 2.23 6.94 5.94
N HIS A 29 2.83 6.82 4.76
CA HIS A 29 4.02 7.59 4.41
C HIS A 29 3.80 9.08 4.73
N SER A 30 4.75 9.70 5.41
CA SER A 30 4.62 11.05 5.98
C SER A 30 5.81 11.96 5.65
N ARG A 31 6.69 11.56 4.73
CA ARG A 31 7.86 12.30 4.31
C ARG A 31 7.70 12.78 2.86
N CYS A 32 8.43 13.82 2.50
CA CYS A 32 8.59 14.25 1.11
C CYS A 32 9.84 13.61 0.50
N ASP A 33 9.64 12.83 -0.56
CA ASP A 33 10.65 12.11 -1.33
C ASP A 33 11.13 12.89 -2.57
N ALA A 34 10.62 14.10 -2.79
CA ALA A 34 11.09 14.95 -3.88
C ALA A 34 12.61 15.13 -3.79
N ARG A 35 13.31 15.06 -4.94
CA ARG A 35 14.77 15.18 -5.02
C ARG A 35 15.27 16.40 -4.25
N GLU A 36 14.64 17.54 -4.48
CA GLU A 36 14.82 18.77 -3.73
C GLU A 36 13.54 19.10 -2.94
N CYS A 37 13.66 19.30 -1.63
CA CYS A 37 12.53 19.70 -0.79
C CYS A 37 12.60 21.21 -0.58
N LEU A 38 11.55 21.92 -0.98
CA LEU A 38 11.43 23.38 -0.85
C LEU A 38 10.71 23.80 0.44
N CYS A 39 10.20 22.84 1.23
CA CYS A 39 9.43 23.13 2.44
C CYS A 39 10.34 23.73 3.52
N PRO A 40 10.04 24.93 4.05
CA PRO A 40 10.81 25.54 5.13
C PRO A 40 10.80 24.70 6.41
N GLY A 41 9.75 23.91 6.64
CA GLY A 41 9.60 23.02 7.79
C GLY A 41 10.31 21.68 7.65
N GLY A 42 10.99 21.41 6.52
CA GLY A 42 11.65 20.14 6.27
C GLY A 42 10.77 19.11 5.57
N ARG A 43 11.26 17.86 5.48
CA ARG A 43 10.64 16.82 4.65
C ARG A 43 9.45 16.14 5.32
N GLU A 44 9.45 16.12 6.64
CA GLU A 44 8.45 15.47 7.50
C GLU A 44 7.28 16.41 7.82
N GLN A 45 7.45 17.72 7.60
CA GLN A 45 6.40 18.70 7.83
C GLN A 45 5.40 18.66 6.67
N ALA A 46 4.12 18.56 6.97
CA ALA A 46 3.04 18.64 5.99
C ALA A 46 1.91 19.53 6.50
N GLU A 47 1.34 20.32 5.61
CA GLU A 47 0.13 21.09 5.86
C GLU A 47 -1.10 20.33 5.39
N ALA A 48 -2.28 20.68 5.90
CA ALA A 48 -3.53 20.08 5.43
C ALA A 48 -3.87 20.51 3.99
N GLU A 49 -3.56 21.76 3.66
CA GLU A 49 -3.85 22.41 2.38
C GLU A 49 -2.66 23.28 1.94
N GLY A 50 -2.70 23.80 0.70
CA GLY A 50 -1.65 24.69 0.20
C GLY A 50 -0.44 23.97 -0.42
N PRO A 51 0.69 24.68 -0.64
CA PRO A 51 1.86 24.15 -1.34
C PRO A 51 2.60 23.08 -0.54
N TRP A 52 2.48 23.09 0.79
CA TRP A 52 3.13 22.13 1.68
C TRP A 52 2.21 20.97 2.06
N ARG A 53 1.06 20.84 1.41
CA ARG A 53 0.26 19.62 1.49
C ARG A 53 1.04 18.44 0.92
N LEU A 54 1.11 17.36 1.69
CA LEU A 54 1.73 16.11 1.27
C LEU A 54 0.75 15.27 0.45
N LEU A 55 1.09 15.02 -0.81
CA LEU A 55 0.38 14.11 -1.70
C LEU A 55 1.14 12.79 -1.76
N LEU A 56 0.43 11.69 -1.53
CA LEU A 56 1.00 10.35 -1.69
C LEU A 56 0.73 9.83 -3.09
N CYS A 57 1.62 8.96 -3.55
CA CYS A 57 1.40 8.24 -4.79
C CYS A 57 0.08 7.47 -4.69
N ARG A 58 -0.86 7.73 -5.61
CA ARG A 58 -2.16 7.02 -5.65
C ARG A 58 -2.04 5.51 -5.85
N SER A 59 -0.93 5.05 -6.40
CA SER A 59 -0.74 3.66 -6.84
C SER A 59 -0.03 2.82 -5.80
N CYS A 60 1.02 3.33 -5.13
CA CYS A 60 1.76 2.58 -4.12
C CYS A 60 1.60 3.12 -2.68
N ALA A 61 1.23 4.39 -2.51
CA ALA A 61 1.24 5.12 -1.24
C ALA A 61 2.56 5.07 -0.44
N ALA A 62 3.62 4.48 -1.00
CA ALA A 62 4.91 4.28 -0.38
C ALA A 62 5.83 5.49 -0.52
N GLU A 63 5.52 6.38 -1.46
CA GLU A 63 6.23 7.65 -1.69
C GLU A 63 5.26 8.83 -1.57
N GLY A 64 5.80 9.97 -1.16
CA GLY A 64 5.09 11.23 -1.01
C GLY A 64 5.85 12.43 -1.58
N THR A 65 5.13 13.45 -2.03
CA THR A 65 5.70 14.76 -2.38
C THR A 65 4.84 15.88 -1.82
N HIS A 66 5.47 16.98 -1.44
CA HIS A 66 4.72 18.23 -1.31
C HIS A 66 4.22 18.68 -2.68
N ARG A 67 3.06 19.34 -2.70
CA ARG A 67 2.49 19.94 -3.92
C ARG A 67 3.50 20.88 -4.59
N GLY A 68 4.14 21.75 -3.80
CA GLY A 68 5.13 22.72 -4.27
C GLY A 68 6.41 22.08 -4.81
N CYS A 69 6.90 21.02 -4.16
CA CYS A 69 8.15 20.34 -4.56
C CYS A 69 8.02 19.58 -5.89
N SER A 70 6.80 19.21 -6.28
CA SER A 70 6.51 18.58 -7.59
C SER A 70 5.84 19.54 -8.59
N TYR A 71 5.85 20.85 -8.32
CA TYR A 71 5.30 21.89 -9.20
C TYR A 71 3.83 21.62 -9.63
N LEU A 72 3.05 21.03 -8.73
CA LEU A 72 1.67 20.66 -9.02
C LEU A 72 0.74 21.87 -8.89
N ARG A 73 -0.23 21.98 -9.79
CA ARG A 73 -1.28 23.01 -9.72
C ARG A 73 -2.12 22.84 -8.46
N ASN A 74 -2.72 23.92 -7.95
CA ASN A 74 -3.57 23.85 -6.75
C ASN A 74 -4.82 22.96 -6.95
N SER A 75 -5.32 22.85 -8.18
CA SER A 75 -6.45 21.97 -8.54
C SER A 75 -6.08 20.49 -8.62
N THR A 76 -4.79 20.13 -8.62
CA THR A 76 -4.35 18.74 -8.71
C THR A 76 -4.65 18.02 -7.39
N ALA A 77 -5.51 17.00 -7.41
CA ALA A 77 -5.87 16.22 -6.23
C ALA A 77 -5.08 14.90 -6.09
N SER A 78 -4.40 14.46 -7.15
CA SER A 78 -3.67 13.19 -7.17
C SER A 78 -2.29 13.34 -7.81
N TRP A 79 -1.36 12.51 -7.38
CA TRP A 79 0.02 12.46 -7.87
C TRP A 79 0.46 10.99 -7.94
N GLU A 80 1.37 10.70 -8.86
CA GLU A 80 2.06 9.41 -8.99
C GLU A 80 3.56 9.66 -8.98
N CYS A 81 4.31 8.83 -8.25
CA CYS A 81 5.76 8.83 -8.29
C CYS A 81 6.29 8.32 -9.63
N ASP A 82 7.56 8.58 -9.92
CA ASP A 82 8.20 8.21 -11.19
C ASP A 82 8.15 6.70 -11.47
N SER A 83 8.20 5.86 -10.42
CA SER A 83 8.10 4.40 -10.56
C SER A 83 6.70 3.92 -10.95
N CYS A 84 5.66 4.67 -10.59
CA CYS A 84 4.27 4.36 -10.93
C CYS A 84 3.79 5.10 -12.18
N ALA A 85 4.25 6.32 -12.39
CA ALA A 85 3.95 7.13 -13.56
C ALA A 85 4.59 6.48 -14.80
N GLY A 86 3.84 6.28 -15.86
CA GLY A 86 4.35 5.64 -17.08
C GLY A 86 4.27 4.11 -17.10
N LEU A 87 3.90 3.44 -16.00
CA LEU A 87 3.28 2.11 -16.02
C LEU A 87 1.81 2.21 -16.51
N GLY A 88 1.59 3.05 -17.52
CA GLY A 88 0.29 3.34 -18.07
C GLY A 88 -0.49 2.05 -18.28
N THR A 89 -1.81 2.19 -18.22
CA THR A 89 -2.86 1.21 -18.47
C THR A 89 -2.77 0.47 -19.83
N GLY A 90 -1.59 0.36 -20.45
CA GLY A 90 -1.26 -0.69 -21.39
C GLY A 90 -1.44 -2.03 -20.72
N LYS A 91 -2.49 -2.74 -21.13
CA LYS A 91 -2.80 -4.08 -20.67
C LYS A 91 -1.52 -4.91 -20.70
N ARG A 92 -1.01 -5.33 -19.54
CA ARG A 92 -0.25 -6.58 -19.48
C ARG A 92 -1.27 -7.67 -19.82
N GLN A 93 -1.44 -7.95 -21.11
CA GLN A 93 -1.74 -9.31 -21.53
C GLN A 93 -0.53 -10.12 -21.05
N SER A 94 -0.62 -10.66 -19.84
CA SER A 94 0.18 -11.82 -19.46
C SER A 94 -0.37 -13.00 -20.28
N THR A 95 -0.10 -12.98 -21.58
CA THR A 95 -0.36 -14.12 -22.45
C THR A 95 0.80 -15.08 -22.29
N ARG A 96 0.59 -16.02 -21.37
CA ARG A 96 0.89 -17.46 -21.43
C ARG A 96 1.45 -17.95 -20.10
N LEU A 97 0.54 -18.50 -19.31
CA LEU A 97 0.79 -19.69 -18.51
C LEU A 97 1.77 -20.62 -19.26
N PRO A 98 2.85 -21.10 -18.65
CA PRO A 98 3.22 -22.48 -18.81
C PRO A 98 2.27 -23.30 -17.92
N LEU A 99 1.45 -24.11 -18.57
CA LEU A 99 0.84 -25.29 -17.97
C LEU A 99 1.92 -26.06 -17.21
N GLY A 100 1.72 -26.26 -15.91
CA GLY A 100 2.65 -26.97 -15.05
C GLY A 100 1.99 -27.49 -13.79
N TRP A 101 0.80 -28.07 -13.93
CA TRP A 101 0.21 -28.96 -12.92
C TRP A 101 1.02 -30.27 -12.98
N GLY A 102 2.12 -30.30 -12.23
CA GLY A 102 2.88 -31.52 -12.00
C GLY A 102 2.10 -32.41 -11.04
N GLN A 103 1.50 -33.47 -11.58
CA GLN A 103 1.06 -34.63 -10.82
C GLN A 103 2.20 -35.09 -9.89
N GLY A 104 1.86 -35.31 -8.62
CA GLY A 104 2.71 -36.04 -7.70
C GLY A 104 2.93 -37.49 -8.17
N PRO A 105 4.01 -38.14 -7.69
CA PRO A 105 4.44 -39.44 -8.18
C PRO A 105 3.47 -40.56 -7.76
N GLY A 106 3.23 -41.49 -8.67
CA GLY A 106 2.61 -42.77 -8.37
C GLY A 106 3.58 -43.63 -7.55
N GLU A 107 3.12 -44.10 -6.40
CA GLU A 107 3.70 -45.23 -5.68
C GLU A 107 3.14 -46.55 -6.22
N ALA A 108 3.98 -47.58 -6.05
CA ALA A 108 4.02 -48.90 -6.65
C ALA A 108 2.78 -49.80 -6.48
#